data_AF-A0A178MRI3-F1
#
_entry.id   AF-A0A178MRI3-F1
#
_cell.length_a   1.000
_cell.length_b   1.000
_cell.length_c   1.000
_cell.angle_alpha   90.00
_cell.angle_beta   90.00
_cell.angle_gamma   90.00
#
_symmetry.space_group_name_H-M   'P 1'
#
loop_
_entity.id
_entity.type
_entity.pdbx_description
1 polymer ?
#
loop_
_entity_poly.entity_id
_entity_poly.type
_entity_poly.pdbx_seq_one_letter_code
_entity_poly.pdbx_strand_id
1 'polypeptide(L)'
;MAYSQEISRDQRGAFIFLVDQSKSMNTTFGVDDSGQTISRAQVVADALNRTLDELINRCMRDEGVRDYFDIGVIGYGRTNRAEFCWLGNLAGRSLVPISEVAENADTIEEETTIMVRGQPVVERVAVSRWVAPVAVESTPMNGALRLAQSILEPWISANPGSFPPAVINITDGMANDVDSDEELLATARRLTGLKTNDGHVLLMNCHISGGDDAPVVFPSSAGQLPDDTYARLLFEMSSELSGRHRAIICELFERDLKTTPTLRGMAFNADAIALVKLLDIGTRPAIVFNQAAEASSHARTTEFEQ
;
A
#
# COMPACT_ATOMS: atom_id res chain seq x y z
N MET A 1 -11.91 16.76 13.22
CA MET A 1 -11.84 16.70 11.73
C MET A 1 -11.71 15.23 11.37
N ALA A 2 -12.08 14.81 10.15
CA ALA A 2 -11.81 13.42 9.73
C ALA A 2 -10.37 13.30 9.21
N TYR A 3 -9.77 12.11 9.34
CA TYR A 3 -8.42 11.76 8.93
C TYR A 3 -7.37 12.65 9.61
N SER A 4 -7.56 12.89 10.91
CA SER A 4 -6.73 13.77 11.73
C SER A 4 -6.11 13.07 12.93
N GLN A 5 -6.51 11.83 13.23
CA GLN A 5 -5.95 11.07 14.34
C GLN A 5 -4.44 10.88 14.16
N GLU A 6 -3.71 10.92 15.27
CA GLU A 6 -2.29 10.61 15.31
C GLU A 6 -2.10 9.12 15.61
N ILE A 7 -1.17 8.49 14.91
CA ILE A 7 -0.87 7.08 15.13
C ILE A 7 0.13 6.95 16.27
N SER A 8 -0.17 6.01 17.18
CA SER A 8 0.66 5.69 18.33
C SER A 8 0.50 4.21 18.70
N ARG A 9 1.21 3.76 19.74
CA ARG A 9 1.07 2.38 20.24
C ARG A 9 -0.32 2.07 20.78
N ASP A 10 -0.98 3.09 21.33
CA ASP A 10 -2.33 3.01 21.91
C ASP A 10 -3.42 3.23 20.84
N GLN A 11 -3.05 3.83 19.71
CA GLN A 11 -3.93 4.12 18.57
C GLN A 11 -3.22 3.72 17.28
N ARG A 12 -3.12 2.41 17.07
CA ARG A 12 -2.44 1.83 15.90
C ARG A 12 -3.21 2.16 14.62
N GLY A 13 -2.50 2.32 13.52
CA GLY A 13 -3.09 2.27 12.18
C GLY A 13 -3.16 0.85 11.65
N ALA A 14 -3.92 0.65 10.57
CA ALA A 14 -3.93 -0.61 9.85
C ALA A 14 -3.80 -0.41 8.34
N PHE A 15 -2.99 -1.27 7.72
CA PHE A 15 -2.83 -1.34 6.27
C PHE A 15 -3.14 -2.75 5.79
N ILE A 16 -3.95 -2.88 4.74
CA ILE A 16 -4.14 -4.15 4.03
C ILE A 16 -3.74 -3.98 2.56
N PHE A 17 -2.77 -4.77 2.11
CA PHE A 17 -2.39 -4.84 0.71
C PHE A 17 -3.12 -6.02 0.04
N LEU A 18 -3.88 -5.76 -1.01
CA LEU A 18 -4.48 -6.78 -1.86
C LEU A 18 -3.60 -6.91 -3.11
N VAL A 19 -3.05 -8.08 -3.34
CA VAL A 19 -2.07 -8.33 -4.39
C VAL A 19 -2.64 -9.33 -5.38
N ASP A 20 -2.82 -8.87 -6.62
CA ASP A 20 -3.13 -9.74 -7.74
C ASP A 20 -1.95 -10.70 -8.01
N GLN A 21 -2.27 -11.98 -8.07
CA GLN A 21 -1.39 -13.11 -8.32
C GLN A 21 -1.91 -13.94 -9.50
N SER A 22 -2.72 -13.33 -10.36
CA SER A 22 -3.27 -13.94 -11.57
C SER A 22 -2.20 -14.24 -12.61
N LYS A 23 -2.56 -15.00 -13.63
CA LYS A 23 -1.63 -15.39 -14.69
C LYS A 23 -1.03 -14.20 -15.44
N SER A 24 -1.80 -13.14 -15.64
CA SER A 24 -1.37 -11.94 -16.38
C SER A 24 -0.22 -11.22 -15.70
N MET A 25 -0.05 -11.41 -14.38
CA MET A 25 1.08 -10.89 -13.62
C MET A 25 2.45 -11.46 -14.06
N ASN A 26 2.46 -12.54 -14.86
CA ASN A 26 3.69 -13.05 -15.48
C ASN A 26 4.11 -12.26 -16.73
N THR A 27 3.30 -11.29 -17.17
CA THR A 27 3.62 -10.45 -18.33
C THR A 27 4.88 -9.64 -18.06
N THR A 28 5.77 -9.57 -19.04
CA THR A 28 6.96 -8.72 -19.00
C THR A 28 6.55 -7.27 -18.80
N PHE A 29 7.09 -6.66 -17.75
CA PHE A 29 6.88 -5.26 -17.42
C PHE A 29 8.00 -4.36 -17.95
N GLY A 30 9.20 -4.92 -18.08
CA GLY A 30 10.36 -4.21 -18.58
C GLY A 30 11.61 -5.06 -18.46
N VAL A 31 12.73 -4.36 -18.34
CA VAL A 31 14.06 -4.95 -18.13
C VAL A 31 14.65 -4.30 -16.89
N ASP A 32 15.24 -5.10 -16.01
CA ASP A 32 15.95 -4.60 -14.83
C ASP A 32 17.35 -4.04 -15.19
N ASP A 33 18.06 -3.53 -14.19
CA ASP A 33 19.40 -2.94 -14.34
C ASP A 33 20.45 -3.95 -14.87
N SER A 34 20.17 -5.26 -14.75
CA SER A 34 21.04 -6.33 -15.23
C SER A 34 20.77 -6.73 -16.68
N GLY A 35 19.74 -6.15 -17.31
CA GLY A 35 19.32 -6.53 -18.67
C GLY A 35 18.36 -7.73 -18.70
N GLN A 36 17.86 -8.19 -17.55
CA GLN A 36 16.93 -9.32 -17.47
C GLN A 36 15.47 -8.84 -17.49
N THR A 37 14.61 -9.58 -18.19
CA THR A 37 13.18 -9.29 -18.25
C THR A 37 12.54 -9.46 -16.88
N ILE A 38 11.86 -8.42 -16.40
CA ILE A 38 11.15 -8.42 -15.13
C ILE A 38 9.64 -8.55 -15.37
N SER A 39 8.95 -9.37 -14.59
CA SER A 39 7.48 -9.53 -14.66
C SER A 39 6.76 -8.51 -13.79
N ARG A 40 5.46 -8.29 -14.05
CA ARG A 40 4.61 -7.47 -13.18
C ARG A 40 4.59 -7.99 -11.74
N ALA A 41 4.50 -9.31 -11.57
CA ALA A 41 4.54 -9.97 -10.25
C ALA A 41 5.81 -9.61 -9.48
N GLN A 42 6.97 -9.59 -10.15
CA GLN A 42 8.24 -9.22 -9.55
C GLN A 42 8.25 -7.75 -9.15
N VAL A 43 7.87 -6.84 -10.04
CA VAL A 43 7.79 -5.39 -9.74
C VAL A 43 6.86 -5.11 -8.56
N VAL A 44 5.71 -5.77 -8.49
CA VAL A 44 4.76 -5.61 -7.38
C VAL A 44 5.31 -6.16 -6.08
N ALA A 45 5.92 -7.35 -6.09
CA ALA A 45 6.53 -7.94 -4.90
C ALA A 45 7.67 -7.06 -4.36
N ASP A 46 8.54 -6.54 -5.23
CA ASP A 46 9.67 -5.69 -4.83
C ASP A 46 9.19 -4.34 -4.28
N ALA A 47 8.22 -3.70 -4.94
CA ALA A 47 7.64 -2.45 -4.46
C ALA A 47 6.94 -2.63 -3.10
N LEU A 48 6.23 -3.75 -2.90
CA LEU A 48 5.57 -4.05 -1.63
C LEU A 48 6.58 -4.37 -0.53
N ASN A 49 7.59 -5.20 -0.80
CA ASN A 49 8.65 -5.52 0.16
C ASN A 49 9.41 -4.25 0.58
N ARG A 50 9.74 -3.37 -0.37
CA ARG A 50 10.33 -2.06 -0.07
C ARG A 50 9.42 -1.18 0.77
N THR A 51 8.11 -1.17 0.47
CA THR A 51 7.13 -0.40 1.27
C THR A 51 7.08 -0.91 2.71
N LEU A 52 7.11 -2.23 2.92
CA LEU A 52 7.15 -2.83 4.26
C LEU A 52 8.44 -2.46 5.01
N ASP A 53 9.58 -2.53 4.34
CA ASP A 53 10.86 -2.10 4.93
C ASP A 53 10.86 -0.62 5.32
N GLU A 54 10.33 0.25 4.46
CA GLU A 54 10.17 1.68 4.76
C GLU A 54 9.22 1.92 5.95
N LEU A 55 8.14 1.14 6.08
CA LEU A 55 7.24 1.20 7.23
C LEU A 55 7.94 0.75 8.53
N ILE A 56 8.72 -0.32 8.48
CA ILE A 56 9.53 -0.81 9.62
C ILE A 56 10.51 0.28 10.06
N ASN A 57 11.27 0.84 9.11
CA ASN A 57 12.26 1.87 9.38
C ASN A 57 11.63 3.12 10.03
N ARG A 58 10.42 3.51 9.62
CA ARG A 58 9.67 4.63 10.24
C ARG A 58 9.23 4.31 11.68
N CYS A 59 9.06 3.04 12.01
CA CYS A 59 8.68 2.55 13.35
C CYS A 59 9.88 2.28 14.26
N MET A 60 11.10 2.34 13.74
CA MET A 60 12.32 2.07 14.50
C MET A 60 12.60 3.18 15.52
N ARG A 61 12.96 2.78 16.74
CA ARG A 61 13.43 3.62 17.84
C ARG A 61 14.61 2.92 18.51
N ASP A 62 15.29 3.60 19.44
CA ASP A 62 16.47 3.05 20.14
C ASP A 62 16.19 1.72 20.87
N GLU A 63 14.95 1.53 21.32
CA GLU A 63 14.48 0.34 22.05
C GLU A 63 13.93 -0.78 21.14
N GLY A 64 13.93 -0.57 19.82
CA GLY A 64 13.40 -1.51 18.82
C GLY A 64 12.27 -0.94 17.97
N VAL A 65 11.53 -1.82 17.31
CA VAL A 65 10.44 -1.45 16.40
C VAL A 65 9.15 -1.29 17.22
N ARG A 66 8.56 -0.09 17.20
CA ARG A 66 7.28 0.18 17.90
C ARG A 66 6.09 -0.23 17.05
N ASP A 67 5.13 -0.92 17.66
CA ASP A 67 3.87 -1.30 17.01
C ASP A 67 2.95 -0.11 16.77
N TYR A 68 3.22 0.64 15.70
CA TYR A 68 2.35 1.71 15.22
C TYR A 68 1.34 1.22 14.19
N PHE A 69 1.61 0.09 13.53
CA PHE A 69 0.77 -0.45 12.48
C PHE A 69 0.51 -1.93 12.68
N ASP A 70 -0.70 -2.36 12.33
CA ASP A 70 -1.02 -3.74 12.05
C ASP A 70 -1.16 -3.90 10.52
N ILE A 71 -0.44 -4.85 9.93
CA ILE A 71 -0.35 -5.03 8.48
C ILE A 71 -0.99 -6.35 8.06
N GLY A 72 -1.76 -6.34 6.98
CA GLY A 72 -2.24 -7.54 6.30
C GLY A 72 -1.81 -7.56 4.85
N VAL A 73 -1.47 -8.74 4.34
CA VAL A 73 -1.24 -8.94 2.90
C VAL A 73 -2.09 -10.10 2.41
N ILE A 74 -3.01 -9.80 1.50
CA ILE A 74 -3.93 -10.75 0.89
C ILE A 74 -3.54 -10.92 -0.57
N GLY A 75 -3.13 -12.13 -0.94
CA GLY A 75 -2.96 -12.52 -2.33
C GLY A 75 -4.28 -13.05 -2.89
N TYR A 76 -4.60 -12.71 -4.13
CA TYR A 76 -5.71 -13.32 -4.87
C TYR A 76 -5.25 -13.76 -6.25
N GLY A 77 -5.67 -14.95 -6.68
CA GLY A 77 -5.35 -15.48 -8.02
C GLY A 77 -4.42 -16.69 -8.06
N ARG A 78 -3.80 -17.05 -6.93
CA ARG A 78 -3.13 -18.34 -6.73
C ARG A 78 -4.11 -19.51 -6.72
N THR A 79 -5.30 -19.28 -6.17
CA THR A 79 -6.42 -20.22 -6.17
C THR A 79 -7.70 -19.44 -6.52
N ASN A 80 -8.84 -20.13 -6.56
CA ASN A 80 -10.16 -19.48 -6.71
C ASN A 80 -10.61 -18.69 -5.47
N ARG A 81 -9.75 -18.55 -4.44
CA ARG A 81 -10.03 -17.79 -3.21
C ARG A 81 -8.86 -16.87 -2.90
N ALA A 82 -9.17 -15.74 -2.28
CA ALA A 82 -8.17 -14.84 -1.70
C ALA A 82 -7.70 -15.38 -0.35
N GLU A 83 -6.40 -15.25 -0.06
CA GLU A 83 -5.75 -15.79 1.13
C GLU A 83 -4.61 -14.88 1.61
N PHE A 84 -4.22 -14.98 2.87
CA PHE A 84 -3.05 -14.27 3.36
C PHE A 84 -1.78 -14.86 2.74
N CYS A 85 -0.92 -14.01 2.18
CA CYS A 85 0.23 -14.45 1.37
C CYS A 85 1.60 -14.04 1.94
N TRP A 86 1.67 -13.83 3.25
CA TRP A 86 2.94 -13.72 3.95
C TRP A 86 3.83 -14.97 3.73
N LEU A 87 5.14 -14.76 3.68
CA LEU A 87 6.15 -15.81 3.66
C LEU A 87 6.52 -16.27 5.08
N GLY A 88 7.21 -17.43 5.15
CA GLY A 88 7.84 -17.92 6.37
C GLY A 88 6.88 -18.09 7.56
N ASN A 89 7.32 -17.66 8.74
CA ASN A 89 6.57 -17.79 9.99
C ASN A 89 5.26 -16.99 10.04
N LEU A 90 5.10 -16.03 9.14
CA LEU A 90 3.90 -15.21 9.04
C LEU A 90 2.83 -15.84 8.13
N ALA A 91 3.13 -16.94 7.45
CA ALA A 91 2.20 -17.58 6.52
C ALA A 91 0.83 -17.86 7.16
N GLY A 92 -0.24 -17.42 6.48
CA GLY A 92 -1.63 -17.58 6.94
C GLY A 92 -2.08 -16.61 8.03
N ARG A 93 -1.20 -15.74 8.54
CA ARG A 93 -1.58 -14.71 9.53
C ARG A 93 -2.40 -13.60 8.88
N SER A 94 -3.38 -13.06 9.62
CA SER A 94 -4.26 -12.00 9.14
C SER A 94 -3.62 -10.60 9.22
N LEU A 95 -3.85 -9.88 10.31
CA LEU A 95 -3.15 -8.64 10.65
C LEU A 95 -2.00 -8.96 11.60
N VAL A 96 -0.81 -8.48 11.26
CA VAL A 96 0.45 -8.72 11.97
C VAL A 96 1.01 -7.37 12.45
N PRO A 97 1.34 -7.21 13.74
CA PRO A 97 1.99 -6.01 14.23
C PRO A 97 3.33 -5.77 13.53
N ILE A 98 3.66 -4.52 13.22
CA ILE A 98 4.85 -4.19 12.42
C ILE A 98 6.17 -4.63 13.08
N SER A 99 6.25 -4.74 14.40
CA SER A 99 7.43 -5.34 15.06
C SER A 99 7.62 -6.81 14.70
N GLU A 100 6.53 -7.59 14.70
CA GLU A 100 6.56 -9.00 14.29
C GLU A 100 6.84 -9.15 12.80
N VAL A 101 6.39 -8.21 11.95
CA VAL A 101 6.80 -8.14 10.54
C VAL A 101 8.32 -7.96 10.44
N ALA A 102 8.90 -7.03 11.20
CA ALA A 102 10.35 -6.77 11.20
C ALA A 102 11.18 -7.98 11.65
N GLU A 103 10.69 -8.77 12.59
CA GLU A 103 11.38 -9.97 13.10
C GLU A 103 11.34 -11.16 12.14
N ASN A 104 10.44 -11.16 11.16
CA ASN A 104 10.17 -12.31 10.29
C ASN A 104 10.38 -12.01 8.80
N ALA A 105 11.42 -11.24 8.49
CA ALA A 105 11.89 -11.06 7.12
C ALA A 105 12.63 -12.30 6.61
N ASP A 106 12.35 -12.72 5.37
CA ASP A 106 13.19 -13.65 4.62
C ASP A 106 14.31 -12.84 3.95
N THR A 107 15.49 -12.82 4.57
CA THR A 107 16.64 -12.06 4.07
C THR A 107 17.48 -12.91 3.14
N ILE A 108 17.64 -12.45 1.91
CA ILE A 108 18.53 -13.06 0.91
C ILE A 108 19.65 -12.11 0.52
N GLU A 109 20.81 -12.66 0.15
CA GLU A 109 21.89 -11.87 -0.45
C GLU A 109 21.68 -11.78 -1.96
N GLU A 110 21.60 -10.56 -2.49
CA GLU A 110 21.55 -10.28 -3.91
C GLU A 110 22.84 -9.58 -4.36
N GLU A 111 23.37 -9.98 -5.52
CA GLU A 111 24.48 -9.28 -6.17
C GLU A 111 23.92 -8.19 -7.07
N THR A 112 24.22 -6.93 -6.74
CA THR A 112 23.86 -5.76 -7.55
C THR A 112 25.12 -5.15 -8.16
N THR A 113 25.03 -4.66 -9.38
CA THR A 113 26.15 -3.97 -10.04
C THR A 113 25.95 -2.46 -9.96
N ILE A 114 26.81 -1.76 -9.22
CA ILE A 114 26.79 -0.30 -9.13
C ILE A 114 27.96 0.32 -9.89
N MET A 115 27.76 1.53 -10.40
CA MET A 115 28.80 2.29 -11.08
C MET A 115 29.55 3.17 -10.08
N VAL A 116 30.74 2.73 -9.66
CA VAL A 116 31.62 3.52 -8.79
C VAL A 116 32.73 4.13 -9.62
N ARG A 117 32.73 5.47 -9.76
CA ARG A 117 33.71 6.22 -10.58
C ARG A 117 33.78 5.72 -12.04
N GLY A 118 32.63 5.35 -12.61
CA GLY A 118 32.54 4.86 -13.99
C GLY A 118 33.03 3.43 -14.20
N GLN A 119 33.26 2.65 -13.13
CA GLN A 119 33.58 1.23 -13.19
C GLN A 119 32.44 0.41 -12.57
N PRO A 120 32.02 -0.71 -13.19
CA PRO A 120 31.04 -1.61 -12.61
C PRO A 120 31.67 -2.36 -11.43
N VAL A 121 31.05 -2.26 -10.26
CA VAL A 121 31.44 -2.98 -9.05
C VAL A 121 30.26 -3.82 -8.60
N VAL A 122 30.50 -5.11 -8.37
CA VAL A 122 29.51 -6.02 -7.80
C VAL A 122 29.50 -5.84 -6.29
N GLU A 123 28.35 -5.49 -5.75
CA GLU A 123 28.07 -5.36 -4.32
C GLU A 123 27.05 -6.42 -3.91
N ARG A 124 27.26 -7.03 -2.74
CA ARG A 124 26.29 -7.95 -2.13
C ARG A 124 25.42 -7.17 -1.16
N VAL A 125 24.14 -7.08 -1.46
CA VAL A 125 23.16 -6.36 -0.66
C VAL A 125 22.20 -7.37 -0.05
N ALA A 126 21.96 -7.25 1.26
CA ALA A 126 20.93 -8.02 1.93
C ALA A 126 19.55 -7.41 1.61
N VAL A 127 18.67 -8.20 1.03
CA VAL A 127 17.31 -7.79 0.66
C VAL A 127 16.30 -8.57 1.51
N SER A 128 15.46 -7.84 2.23
CA SER A 128 14.39 -8.40 3.07
C SER A 128 13.12 -8.62 2.25
N ARG A 129 12.52 -9.81 2.38
CA ARG A 129 11.28 -10.18 1.69
C ARG A 129 10.25 -10.72 2.67
N TRP A 130 8.99 -10.33 2.47
CA TRP A 130 7.82 -10.84 3.20
C TRP A 130 6.77 -11.42 2.28
N VAL A 131 6.83 -11.06 1.00
CA VAL A 131 5.98 -11.57 -0.08
C VAL A 131 6.84 -12.05 -1.24
N ALA A 132 6.37 -13.06 -1.95
CA ALA A 132 6.99 -13.57 -3.17
C ALA A 132 6.22 -13.11 -4.42
N PRO A 133 6.90 -12.97 -5.58
CA PRO A 133 6.23 -12.83 -6.85
C PRO A 133 5.42 -14.11 -7.16
N VAL A 134 4.13 -13.95 -7.44
CA VAL A 134 3.23 -15.06 -7.79
C VAL A 134 2.37 -14.65 -8.97
N ALA A 135 2.24 -15.54 -9.96
CA ALA A 135 1.39 -15.36 -11.13
C ALA A 135 0.85 -16.70 -11.62
N VAL A 136 -0.41 -17.04 -11.31
CA VAL A 136 -0.94 -18.40 -11.52
C VAL A 136 -2.21 -18.45 -12.38
N GLU A 137 -3.42 -18.35 -11.80
CA GLU A 137 -4.65 -18.76 -12.50
C GLU A 137 -5.68 -17.64 -12.70
N SER A 138 -6.20 -17.06 -11.62
CA SER A 138 -7.50 -16.35 -11.62
C SER A 138 -7.38 -14.94 -11.03
N THR A 139 -8.44 -14.12 -11.04
CA THR A 139 -8.44 -12.75 -10.50
C THR A 139 -9.64 -12.53 -9.55
N PRO A 140 -9.77 -13.27 -8.43
CA PRO A 140 -10.91 -13.17 -7.52
C PRO A 140 -10.82 -11.95 -6.59
N MET A 141 -10.81 -10.75 -7.19
CA MET A 141 -10.67 -9.46 -6.51
C MET A 141 -11.83 -9.19 -5.54
N ASN A 142 -13.06 -9.58 -5.88
CA ASN A 142 -14.22 -9.38 -5.02
C ASN A 142 -14.10 -10.20 -3.73
N GLY A 143 -13.55 -11.43 -3.83
CA GLY A 143 -13.15 -12.26 -2.71
C GLY A 143 -12.10 -11.59 -1.81
N ALA A 144 -11.10 -10.93 -2.38
CA ALA A 144 -10.08 -10.20 -1.63
C ALA A 144 -10.68 -9.01 -0.85
N LEU A 145 -11.56 -8.23 -1.48
CA LEU A 145 -12.27 -7.13 -0.82
C LEU A 145 -13.17 -7.63 0.32
N ARG A 146 -13.87 -8.76 0.13
CA ARG A 146 -14.68 -9.39 1.19
C ARG A 146 -13.83 -9.89 2.35
N LEU A 147 -12.66 -10.49 2.07
CA LEU A 147 -11.73 -10.92 3.11
C LEU A 147 -11.22 -9.71 3.89
N ALA A 148 -10.78 -8.64 3.21
CA ALA A 148 -10.35 -7.40 3.86
C ALA A 148 -11.45 -6.82 4.76
N GLN A 149 -12.70 -6.77 4.28
CA GLN A 149 -13.84 -6.31 5.07
C GLN A 149 -14.02 -7.14 6.36
N SER A 150 -13.98 -8.47 6.25
CA SER A 150 -14.17 -9.38 7.39
C SER A 150 -13.09 -9.25 8.48
N ILE A 151 -11.90 -8.77 8.11
CA ILE A 151 -10.77 -8.55 9.02
C ILE A 151 -10.83 -7.15 9.65
N LEU A 152 -11.20 -6.15 8.86
CA LEU A 152 -11.27 -4.77 9.36
C LEU A 152 -12.46 -4.52 10.28
N GLU A 153 -13.59 -5.21 10.11
CA GLU A 153 -14.75 -5.06 10.98
C GLU A 153 -14.45 -5.32 12.48
N PRO A 154 -13.84 -6.46 12.87
CA PRO A 154 -13.43 -6.67 14.26
C PRO A 154 -12.26 -5.76 14.68
N TRP A 155 -11.30 -5.46 13.78
CA TRP A 155 -10.19 -4.57 14.11
C TRP A 155 -10.66 -3.15 14.46
N ILE A 156 -11.59 -2.60 13.67
CA ILE A 156 -12.20 -1.27 13.90
C ILE A 156 -13.01 -1.27 15.20
N SER A 157 -13.74 -2.35 15.48
CA SER A 157 -14.50 -2.48 16.73
C SER A 157 -13.60 -2.45 17.96
N ALA A 158 -12.39 -3.01 17.86
CA ALA A 158 -11.37 -2.95 18.91
C ALA A 158 -10.60 -1.62 18.95
N ASN A 159 -10.51 -0.91 17.82
CA ASN A 159 -9.72 0.31 17.67
C ASN A 159 -10.57 1.51 17.14
N PRO A 160 -11.71 1.85 17.78
CA PRO A 160 -12.63 2.86 17.24
C PRO A 160 -12.01 4.27 17.21
N GLY A 161 -11.02 4.54 18.07
CA GLY A 161 -10.33 5.83 18.14
C GLY A 161 -9.13 5.97 17.21
N SER A 162 -8.79 4.96 16.41
CA SER A 162 -7.61 4.98 15.53
C SER A 162 -7.84 5.77 14.24
N PHE A 163 -6.74 6.14 13.58
CA PHE A 163 -6.78 6.56 12.18
C PHE A 163 -7.41 5.43 11.34
N PRO A 164 -8.31 5.75 10.39
CA PRO A 164 -9.02 4.72 9.65
C PRO A 164 -8.07 3.85 8.82
N PRO A 165 -8.33 2.53 8.72
CA PRO A 165 -7.52 1.64 7.90
C PRO A 165 -7.44 2.07 6.43
N ALA A 166 -6.32 1.79 5.78
CA ALA A 166 -6.18 1.92 4.34
C ALA A 166 -5.97 0.55 3.68
N VAL A 167 -6.72 0.30 2.61
CA VAL A 167 -6.64 -0.89 1.78
C VAL A 167 -6.09 -0.48 0.42
N ILE A 168 -4.97 -1.06 0.01
CA ILE A 168 -4.35 -0.80 -1.28
C ILE A 168 -4.46 -2.05 -2.14
N ASN A 169 -5.25 -1.96 -3.21
CA ASN A 169 -5.40 -3.02 -4.20
C ASN A 169 -4.45 -2.79 -5.38
N ILE A 170 -3.63 -3.80 -5.69
CA ILE A 170 -2.68 -3.80 -6.81
C ILE A 170 -3.10 -4.91 -7.75
N THR A 171 -3.45 -4.55 -8.99
CA THR A 171 -4.05 -5.45 -9.98
C THR A 171 -3.52 -5.18 -11.38
N ASP A 172 -3.48 -6.20 -12.24
CA ASP A 172 -3.24 -6.02 -13.67
C ASP A 172 -4.44 -6.42 -14.55
N GLY A 173 -5.59 -6.74 -13.93
CA GLY A 173 -6.76 -7.24 -14.64
C GLY A 173 -8.08 -7.12 -13.87
N MET A 174 -9.17 -7.39 -14.59
CA MET A 174 -10.54 -7.29 -14.08
C MET A 174 -10.88 -8.42 -13.10
N ALA A 175 -11.77 -8.14 -12.16
CA ALA A 175 -12.35 -9.16 -11.29
C ALA A 175 -13.11 -10.22 -12.13
N ASN A 176 -12.88 -11.50 -11.84
CA ASN A 176 -13.55 -12.61 -12.53
C ASN A 176 -14.46 -13.45 -11.62
N ASP A 177 -14.69 -12.99 -10.39
CA ASP A 177 -15.52 -13.62 -9.36
C ASP A 177 -16.77 -12.78 -9.01
N VAL A 178 -17.25 -12.02 -10.00
CA VAL A 178 -18.48 -11.23 -10.00
C VAL A 178 -19.24 -11.44 -11.30
N ASP A 179 -20.57 -11.37 -11.22
CA ASP A 179 -21.43 -11.41 -12.41
C ASP A 179 -21.60 -10.02 -13.06
N SER A 180 -21.25 -8.93 -12.34
CA SER A 180 -21.36 -7.56 -12.83
C SER A 180 -20.47 -6.57 -12.08
N ASP A 181 -20.15 -5.45 -12.74
CA ASP A 181 -19.44 -4.31 -12.15
C ASP A 181 -20.16 -3.74 -10.92
N GLU A 182 -21.50 -3.73 -10.91
CA GLU A 182 -22.28 -3.24 -9.77
C GLU A 182 -22.11 -4.13 -8.53
N GLU A 183 -21.90 -5.44 -8.70
CA GLU A 183 -21.59 -6.32 -7.57
C GLU A 183 -20.24 -5.96 -6.93
N LEU A 184 -19.23 -5.75 -7.76
CA LEU A 184 -17.89 -5.34 -7.30
C LEU A 184 -17.94 -3.98 -6.61
N LEU A 185 -18.65 -3.00 -7.20
CA LEU A 185 -18.89 -1.69 -6.60
C LEU A 185 -19.62 -1.79 -5.27
N ALA A 186 -20.63 -2.66 -5.16
CA ALA A 186 -21.34 -2.87 -3.91
C ALA A 186 -20.42 -3.44 -2.81
N THR A 187 -19.49 -4.35 -3.15
CA THR A 187 -18.48 -4.83 -2.21
C THR A 187 -17.49 -3.72 -1.80
N ALA A 188 -16.98 -2.95 -2.77
CA ALA A 188 -16.10 -1.81 -2.49
C ALA A 188 -16.77 -0.76 -1.57
N ARG A 189 -18.06 -0.48 -1.79
CA ARG A 189 -18.88 0.40 -0.94
C ARG A 189 -19.10 -0.16 0.46
N ARG A 190 -19.25 -1.49 0.62
CA ARG A 190 -19.33 -2.12 1.95
C ARG A 190 -18.01 -1.99 2.72
N LEU A 191 -16.89 -2.23 2.05
CA LEU A 191 -15.56 -2.07 2.64
C LEU A 191 -15.30 -0.63 3.07
N THR A 192 -15.52 0.34 2.17
CA THR A 192 -15.32 1.77 2.47
C THR A 192 -16.42 2.35 3.37
N GLY A 193 -17.54 1.65 3.54
CA GLY A 193 -18.57 1.97 4.52
C GLY A 193 -18.14 1.74 5.97
N LEU A 194 -17.15 0.86 6.20
CA LEU A 194 -16.53 0.69 7.52
C LEU A 194 -15.83 1.99 7.94
N LYS A 195 -15.83 2.31 9.24
CA LYS A 195 -15.26 3.56 9.76
C LYS A 195 -14.77 3.46 11.19
N THR A 196 -13.70 4.16 11.50
CA THR A 196 -13.35 4.56 12.87
C THR A 196 -14.07 5.87 13.21
N ASN A 197 -13.83 6.41 14.41
CA ASN A 197 -14.30 7.74 14.81
C ASN A 197 -13.62 8.86 14.01
N ASP A 198 -12.47 8.59 13.37
CA ASP A 198 -11.72 9.57 12.60
C ASP A 198 -11.97 9.47 11.08
N GLY A 199 -12.66 8.44 10.57
CA GLY A 199 -13.02 8.43 9.15
C GLY A 199 -13.39 7.06 8.62
N HIS A 200 -13.72 7.03 7.33
CA HIS A 200 -14.03 5.80 6.60
C HIS A 200 -12.75 5.08 6.18
N VAL A 201 -12.83 3.76 6.03
CA VAL A 201 -11.75 2.97 5.41
C VAL A 201 -11.46 3.53 4.02
N LEU A 202 -10.18 3.74 3.72
CA LEU A 202 -9.72 4.21 2.43
C LEU A 202 -9.40 3.02 1.53
N LEU A 203 -10.02 2.93 0.36
CA LEU A 203 -9.64 1.98 -0.70
C LEU A 203 -8.89 2.71 -1.80
N MET A 204 -7.68 2.23 -2.12
CA MET A 204 -6.88 2.72 -3.23
C MET A 204 -6.67 1.62 -4.27
N ASN A 205 -6.73 1.95 -5.56
CA ASN A 205 -6.51 0.99 -6.63
C ASN A 205 -5.32 1.39 -7.50
N CYS A 206 -4.41 0.44 -7.73
CA CYS A 206 -3.30 0.55 -8.65
C CYS A 206 -3.49 -0.50 -9.75
N HIS A 207 -3.84 -0.05 -10.96
CA HIS A 207 -3.80 -0.88 -12.15
C HIS A 207 -2.40 -0.79 -12.76
N ILE A 208 -1.61 -1.86 -12.62
CA ILE A 208 -0.26 -1.95 -13.16
C ILE A 208 -0.32 -2.36 -14.63
N SER A 209 0.32 -1.58 -15.50
CA SER A 209 0.45 -1.93 -16.91
C SER A 209 1.85 -1.57 -17.41
N GLY A 210 2.42 -2.45 -18.24
CA GLY A 210 3.74 -2.24 -18.85
C GLY A 210 3.64 -1.63 -20.26
N GLY A 211 2.56 -0.90 -20.54
CA GLY A 211 2.34 -0.28 -21.85
C GLY A 211 3.01 1.09 -21.95
N ASP A 212 3.03 1.65 -23.16
CA ASP A 212 3.61 2.98 -23.43
C ASP A 212 2.66 4.14 -23.07
N ASP A 213 1.43 3.84 -22.66
CA ASP A 213 0.44 4.84 -22.29
C ASP A 213 0.84 5.55 -21.00
N ALA A 214 0.66 6.88 -20.97
CA ALA A 214 1.00 7.67 -19.80
C ALA A 214 0.15 7.27 -18.57
N PRO A 215 0.77 7.08 -17.40
CA PRO A 215 0.04 6.74 -16.18
C PRO A 215 -0.87 7.88 -15.74
N VAL A 216 -2.09 7.54 -15.34
CA VAL A 216 -3.02 8.48 -14.68
C VAL A 216 -2.92 8.25 -13.17
N VAL A 217 -2.38 9.23 -12.43
CA VAL A 217 -2.12 9.10 -10.99
C VAL A 217 -2.83 10.20 -10.20
N PHE A 218 -3.61 9.78 -9.21
CA PHE A 218 -4.48 10.60 -8.38
C PHE A 218 -5.40 11.52 -9.20
N PRO A 219 -6.29 10.95 -10.03
CA PRO A 219 -7.23 11.73 -10.82
C PRO A 219 -8.25 12.44 -9.91
N SER A 220 -8.68 13.62 -10.32
CA SER A 220 -9.75 14.38 -9.66
C SER A 220 -11.12 14.14 -10.28
N SER A 221 -11.18 13.62 -11.50
CA SER A 221 -12.43 13.33 -12.20
C SER A 221 -12.26 12.19 -13.19
N ALA A 222 -13.37 11.51 -13.51
CA ALA A 222 -13.40 10.47 -14.53
C ALA A 222 -13.06 11.00 -15.94
N GLY A 223 -13.13 12.31 -16.17
CA GLY A 223 -12.73 12.93 -17.44
C GLY A 223 -11.22 12.95 -17.70
N GLN A 224 -10.40 12.60 -16.70
CA GLN A 224 -8.95 12.41 -16.84
C GLN A 224 -8.56 10.98 -17.21
N LEU A 225 -9.52 10.06 -17.24
CA LEU A 225 -9.31 8.66 -17.56
C LEU A 225 -9.38 8.44 -19.08
N PRO A 226 -8.72 7.40 -19.60
CA PRO A 226 -9.00 6.93 -20.96
C PRO A 226 -10.47 6.51 -21.10
N ASP A 227 -10.97 6.40 -22.34
CA ASP A 227 -12.31 5.86 -22.61
C ASP A 227 -12.35 4.34 -22.44
N ASP A 228 -12.18 3.92 -21.18
CA ASP A 228 -12.10 2.55 -20.73
C ASP A 228 -13.06 2.36 -19.55
N THR A 229 -14.00 1.42 -19.70
CA THR A 229 -14.99 1.09 -18.67
C THR A 229 -14.33 0.57 -17.41
N TYR A 230 -13.24 -0.17 -17.52
CA TYR A 230 -12.50 -0.68 -16.38
C TYR A 230 -11.77 0.43 -15.62
N ALA A 231 -11.20 1.41 -16.32
CA ALA A 231 -10.63 2.59 -15.69
C ALA A 231 -11.69 3.36 -14.87
N ARG A 232 -12.90 3.50 -15.42
CA ARG A 232 -14.02 4.14 -14.70
C ARG A 232 -14.47 3.33 -13.48
N LEU A 233 -14.54 2.01 -13.59
CA LEU A 233 -14.87 1.11 -12.49
C LEU A 233 -13.89 1.26 -11.32
N LEU A 234 -12.58 1.18 -11.59
CA LEU A 234 -11.55 1.37 -10.57
C LEU A 234 -11.58 2.78 -9.95
N PHE A 235 -11.88 3.80 -10.76
CA PHE A 235 -12.06 5.16 -10.26
C PHE A 235 -13.23 5.24 -9.26
N GLU A 236 -14.38 4.64 -9.60
CA GLU A 236 -15.56 4.61 -8.74
C GLU A 236 -15.35 3.82 -7.45
N MET A 237 -14.60 2.71 -7.51
CA MET A 237 -14.20 1.92 -6.33
C MET A 237 -13.23 2.69 -5.42
N SER A 238 -12.37 3.53 -5.98
CA SER A 238 -11.32 4.24 -5.23
C SER A 238 -11.90 5.35 -4.36
N SER A 239 -11.42 5.45 -3.13
CA SER A 239 -11.85 6.48 -2.18
C SER A 239 -11.35 7.87 -2.55
N GLU A 240 -12.15 8.88 -2.21
CA GLU A 240 -11.67 10.26 -2.15
C GLU A 240 -10.63 10.39 -1.04
N LEU A 241 -9.49 10.98 -1.37
CA LEU A 241 -8.36 11.11 -0.48
C LEU A 241 -8.53 12.31 0.47
N SER A 242 -8.06 12.13 1.70
CA SER A 242 -8.18 13.17 2.73
C SER A 242 -7.33 14.40 2.44
N GLY A 243 -7.58 15.50 3.16
CA GLY A 243 -6.78 16.72 3.05
C GLY A 243 -5.28 16.50 3.28
N ARG A 244 -4.90 15.56 4.16
CA ARG A 244 -3.50 15.16 4.39
C ARG A 244 -2.89 14.51 3.15
N HIS A 245 -3.57 13.54 2.55
CA HIS A 245 -3.13 12.92 1.29
C HIS A 245 -2.98 13.97 0.19
N ARG A 246 -3.99 14.85 0.03
CA ARG A 246 -3.97 15.90 -0.99
C ARG A 246 -2.79 16.84 -0.81
N ALA A 247 -2.43 17.21 0.42
CA ALA A 247 -1.26 18.04 0.70
C ALA A 247 0.05 17.35 0.25
N ILE A 248 0.24 16.07 0.60
CA ILE A 248 1.42 15.29 0.19
C ILE A 248 1.46 15.13 -1.34
N ILE A 249 0.33 14.86 -1.99
CA ILE A 249 0.27 14.76 -3.46
C ILE A 249 0.62 16.11 -4.11
N CYS A 250 0.12 17.22 -3.58
CA CYS A 250 0.45 18.54 -4.12
C CYS A 250 1.95 18.84 -4.00
N GLU A 251 2.58 18.46 -2.90
CA GLU A 251 4.01 18.59 -2.70
C GLU A 251 4.81 17.71 -3.69
N LEU A 252 4.52 16.42 -3.76
CA LEU A 252 5.28 15.46 -4.58
C LEU A 252 5.08 15.60 -6.09
N PHE A 253 3.96 16.18 -6.52
CA PHE A 253 3.62 16.39 -7.94
C PHE A 253 3.64 17.87 -8.33
N GLU A 254 4.19 18.74 -7.49
CA GLU A 254 4.32 20.19 -7.75
C GLU A 254 3.00 20.87 -8.15
N ARG A 255 1.90 20.47 -7.51
CA ARG A 255 0.55 21.04 -7.72
C ARG A 255 0.24 22.09 -6.66
N ASP A 256 -0.52 23.12 -7.01
CA ASP A 256 -0.98 24.11 -6.03
C ASP A 256 -2.15 23.57 -5.20
N LEU A 257 -1.95 23.45 -3.88
CA LEU A 257 -2.95 22.98 -2.94
C LEU A 257 -4.23 23.82 -2.92
N LYS A 258 -4.17 25.11 -3.27
CA LYS A 258 -5.35 25.99 -3.27
C LYS A 258 -6.28 25.72 -4.46
N THR A 259 -5.73 25.27 -5.57
CA THR A 259 -6.48 25.05 -6.83
C THR A 259 -6.71 23.58 -7.13
N THR A 260 -5.95 22.68 -6.49
CA THR A 260 -6.10 21.23 -6.67
C THR A 260 -7.40 20.75 -6.01
N PRO A 261 -8.35 20.16 -6.75
CA PRO A 261 -9.58 19.60 -6.18
C PRO A 261 -9.32 18.35 -5.33
N THR A 262 -10.37 17.75 -4.78
CA THR A 262 -10.28 16.42 -4.17
C THR A 262 -9.78 15.40 -5.20
N LEU A 263 -8.88 14.52 -4.77
CA LEU A 263 -8.27 13.50 -5.61
C LEU A 263 -8.74 12.12 -5.16
N ARG A 264 -8.79 11.15 -6.07
CA ARG A 264 -9.06 9.75 -5.72
C ARG A 264 -7.78 8.94 -5.59
N GLY A 265 -7.79 7.95 -4.69
CA GLY A 265 -6.69 7.02 -4.45
C GLY A 265 -6.54 6.03 -5.59
N MET A 266 -6.11 6.48 -6.76
CA MET A 266 -6.05 5.65 -7.94
C MET A 266 -4.77 5.92 -8.74
N ALA A 267 -4.16 4.85 -9.23
CA ALA A 267 -3.23 4.88 -10.34
C ALA A 267 -3.73 3.93 -11.43
N PHE A 268 -3.77 4.40 -12.68
CA PHE A 268 -4.15 3.59 -13.84
C PHE A 268 -3.05 3.64 -14.88
N ASN A 269 -2.79 2.50 -15.54
CA ASN A 269 -1.63 2.29 -16.39
C ASN A 269 -0.33 2.63 -15.64
N ALA A 270 -0.26 2.19 -14.38
CA ALA A 270 0.84 2.52 -13.50
C ALA A 270 2.12 1.81 -13.96
N ASP A 271 3.17 2.60 -14.16
CA ASP A 271 4.55 2.11 -14.20
C ASP A 271 5.07 1.84 -12.77
N ALA A 272 6.30 1.34 -12.64
CA ALA A 272 6.90 1.05 -11.33
C ALA A 272 6.98 2.31 -10.45
N ILE A 273 7.20 3.48 -11.06
CA ILE A 273 7.30 4.76 -10.36
C ILE A 273 5.94 5.16 -9.78
N ALA A 274 4.86 5.05 -10.56
CA ALA A 274 3.51 5.34 -10.15
C ALA A 274 3.04 4.38 -9.04
N LEU A 275 3.39 3.09 -9.12
CA LEU A 275 3.13 2.11 -8.07
C LEU A 275 3.79 2.52 -6.75
N VAL A 276 5.09 2.78 -6.76
CA VAL A 276 5.84 3.20 -5.55
C VAL A 276 5.28 4.49 -4.96
N LYS A 277 4.95 5.49 -5.80
CA LYS A 277 4.32 6.73 -5.35
C LYS A 277 2.96 6.48 -4.69
N LEU A 278 2.13 5.60 -5.26
CA LEU A 278 0.83 5.27 -4.68
C LEU A 278 0.99 4.58 -3.33
N LEU A 279 1.95 3.66 -3.20
CA LEU A 279 2.23 2.96 -1.94
C LEU A 279 2.76 3.91 -0.85
N ASP A 280 3.69 4.82 -1.17
CA ASP A 280 4.16 5.83 -0.21
C ASP A 280 3.01 6.75 0.22
N ILE A 281 2.27 7.32 -0.74
CA ILE A 281 1.17 8.25 -0.43
C ILE A 281 0.03 7.57 0.31
N GLY A 282 -0.26 6.31 0.01
CA GLY A 282 -1.32 5.54 0.66
C GLY A 282 -1.00 5.22 2.12
N THR A 283 0.28 5.22 2.49
CA THR A 283 0.72 4.89 3.84
C THR A 283 1.14 6.13 4.65
N ARG A 284 1.71 7.16 4.02
CA ARG A 284 2.37 8.31 4.68
C ARG A 284 1.47 9.21 5.55
N PRO A 285 0.21 9.53 5.20
CA PRO A 285 -0.67 10.40 6.02
C PRO A 285 -1.01 9.85 7.40
N ALA A 286 -0.93 8.54 7.56
CA ALA A 286 -1.08 7.85 8.83
C ALA A 286 0.12 8.15 9.75
N ILE A 287 1.27 8.52 9.18
CA ILE A 287 2.60 8.53 9.82
C ILE A 287 3.09 9.97 10.09
N VAL A 288 2.22 10.99 10.01
CA VAL A 288 2.63 12.37 10.35
C VAL A 288 2.84 12.47 11.87
N PHE A 289 4.00 12.01 12.33
CA PHE A 289 4.51 12.22 13.67
C PHE A 289 4.94 13.68 13.77
N ASN A 290 4.38 14.39 14.75
CA ASN A 290 4.90 15.71 15.04
C ASN A 290 6.25 15.54 15.75
N GLN A 291 7.37 15.74 15.04
CA GLN A 291 8.72 15.80 15.63
C GLN A 291 8.81 16.82 16.79
N ALA A 292 7.83 17.72 16.94
CA ALA A 292 7.73 18.66 18.06
C ALA A 292 7.29 18.04 19.40
N ALA A 293 6.63 16.87 19.41
CA ALA A 293 6.12 16.25 20.64
C ALA A 293 7.23 15.57 21.46
N GLU A 294 8.23 14.97 20.81
CA GLU A 294 9.36 14.30 21.49
C GLU A 294 10.40 15.30 22.03
N ALA A 295 10.55 16.48 21.41
CA ALA A 295 11.38 17.56 21.96
C ALA A 295 10.77 18.21 23.23
N SER A 296 9.44 18.16 23.36
CA SER A 296 8.72 18.77 24.49
C SER A 296 8.70 17.89 25.74
N SER A 297 8.95 16.57 25.62
CA SER A 297 9.05 15.67 26.78
C SER A 297 10.45 15.70 27.40
N HIS A 298 11.50 15.92 26.60
CA HIS A 298 12.87 16.10 27.11
C HIS A 298 13.10 17.47 27.77
N ALA A 299 12.41 18.51 27.33
CA ALA A 299 12.54 19.85 27.94
C ALA A 299 11.89 19.95 29.34
N ARG A 300 10.83 19.17 29.61
CA ARG A 300 10.11 19.22 30.91
C ARG A 300 10.81 18.46 32.03
N THR A 301 11.73 17.56 31.74
CA THR A 301 12.49 16.81 32.76
C THR A 301 13.72 17.59 33.24
N THR A 302 14.16 18.61 32.50
CA THR A 302 15.33 19.44 32.87
C THR A 302 15.01 20.72 33.64
N GLU A 303 13.73 21.09 33.79
CA GLU A 303 13.33 22.30 34.55
C GLU A 303 12.93 22.05 36.01
N PHE A 304 13.06 20.81 36.51
CA PHE A 304 12.79 20.46 37.92
C PHE A 304 14.04 20.09 38.74
N GLU A 305 15.25 20.28 38.21
CA GLU A 305 16.52 20.03 38.93
C GLU A 305 17.44 21.29 39.01
N GLN A 306 16.86 22.48 39.21
CA GLN A 306 17.62 23.65 39.69
C GLN A 306 16.91 24.37 40.83
#